data_AF-A0A6N3J9M4-F1
#
_entry.id   AF-A0A6N3J9M4-F1
#
_cell.length_a   1.000
_cell.length_b   1.000
_cell.length_c   1.000
_cell.angle_alpha   90.00
_cell.angle_beta   90.00
_cell.angle_gamma   90.00
#
_symmetry.space_group_name_H-M   'P 1'
#
loop_
_entity.id
_entity.type
_entity.pdbx_description
1 polymer ?
#
loop_
_entity_poly.entity_id
_entity_poly.type
_entity_poly.pdbx_seq_one_letter_code
_entity_poly.pdbx_strand_id
1 'polypeptide(L)'
;MEQNKKKLRIKLLSWIAALCIAQLMVEKVLFDIPKLMMDKDIEFYQPKSELESNLREMNLYIHEKNLISKLSIETGEKTVNDEYMAILREYHSQMLELYNIISSKPFLMSIEKMSNNIGISVGYTNSEQCLFINNSKEIYNRLVQEYPSLIEKLSQRPDAIMRIHQRIYSVKPEKDESGEYNVDGMTERVDIIRDLMEDPYLAVRKNNTEALQEINQFLVRFDDLHAIYTRCAESYNSEVKNMTGIRDVVSFLIFIVLTLLIYRKEIIS
;
A
#
# COMPACT_ATOMS: atom_id res chain seq x y z
N MET A 1 12.90 -54.35 -42.25
CA MET A 1 11.71 -53.46 -42.15
C MET A 1 11.71 -52.60 -40.89
N GLU A 2 12.06 -53.14 -39.71
CA GLU A 2 12.12 -52.39 -38.43
C GLU A 2 13.17 -51.28 -38.37
N GLN A 3 14.39 -51.51 -38.87
CA GLN A 3 15.45 -50.48 -38.88
C GLN A 3 15.07 -49.25 -39.73
N ASN A 4 14.36 -49.43 -40.85
CA ASN A 4 13.88 -48.31 -41.66
C ASN A 4 12.77 -47.52 -40.94
N LYS A 5 11.84 -48.19 -40.23
CA LYS A 5 10.85 -47.51 -39.39
C LYS A 5 11.52 -46.71 -38.25
N LYS A 6 12.60 -47.23 -37.67
CA LYS A 6 13.38 -46.57 -36.60
C LYS A 6 14.10 -45.32 -37.12
N LYS A 7 14.76 -45.39 -38.28
CA LYS A 7 15.39 -44.23 -38.94
C LYS A 7 14.38 -43.16 -39.32
N LEU A 8 13.20 -43.56 -39.84
CA LEU A 8 12.13 -42.63 -40.20
C LEU A 8 11.60 -41.87 -38.98
N ARG A 9 11.38 -42.57 -37.85
CA ARG A 9 10.96 -41.94 -36.58
C ARG A 9 12.00 -40.97 -36.03
N ILE A 10 13.28 -41.31 -36.07
CA ILE A 10 14.37 -40.44 -35.60
C ILE A 10 14.45 -39.17 -36.46
N LYS A 11 14.34 -39.30 -37.79
CA LYS A 11 14.27 -38.13 -38.68
C LYS A 11 13.08 -37.25 -38.34
N LEU A 12 11.88 -37.83 -38.21
CA LEU A 12 10.65 -37.09 -37.92
C LEU A 12 10.72 -36.35 -36.57
N LEU A 13 11.25 -36.99 -35.53
CA LEU A 13 11.45 -36.35 -34.22
C LEU A 13 12.50 -35.24 -34.26
N SER A 14 13.60 -35.44 -34.98
CA SER A 14 14.65 -34.41 -35.14
C SER A 14 14.12 -33.20 -35.90
N TRP A 15 13.23 -33.42 -36.88
CA TRP A 15 12.54 -32.36 -37.61
C TRP A 15 11.58 -31.58 -36.72
N ILE A 16 10.73 -32.27 -35.95
CA ILE A 16 9.83 -31.62 -34.98
C ILE A 16 10.65 -30.76 -34.00
N ALA A 17 11.78 -31.27 -33.51
CA ALA A 17 12.67 -30.52 -32.63
C ALA A 17 13.24 -29.26 -33.30
N ALA A 18 13.73 -29.36 -34.54
CA ALA A 18 14.26 -28.21 -35.28
C ALA A 18 13.20 -27.14 -35.56
N LEU A 19 11.98 -27.56 -35.89
CA LEU A 19 10.85 -26.66 -36.15
C LEU A 19 10.39 -25.95 -34.87
N CYS A 20 10.33 -26.66 -33.73
CA CYS A 20 10.04 -26.06 -32.44
C CYS A 20 11.12 -25.05 -32.00
N ILE A 21 12.41 -25.33 -32.21
CA ILE A 21 13.50 -24.40 -31.88
C ILE A 21 13.42 -23.14 -32.75
N ALA A 22 13.21 -23.30 -34.06
CA ALA A 22 13.04 -22.16 -34.97
C ALA A 22 11.83 -21.31 -34.59
N GLN A 23 10.72 -21.95 -34.23
CA GLN A 23 9.51 -21.28 -33.76
C GLN A 23 9.74 -20.46 -32.49
N LEU A 24 10.38 -21.04 -31.48
CA LEU A 24 10.72 -20.35 -30.22
C LEU A 24 11.66 -19.17 -30.44
N MET A 25 12.63 -19.30 -31.34
CA MET A 25 13.53 -18.20 -31.71
C MET A 25 12.77 -17.04 -32.36
N VAL A 26 11.87 -17.34 -33.30
CA VAL A 26 11.05 -16.34 -33.98
C VAL A 26 10.11 -15.64 -33.01
N GLU A 27 9.48 -16.40 -32.11
CA GLU A 27 8.61 -15.86 -31.07
C GLU A 27 9.34 -14.86 -30.18
N LYS A 28 10.54 -15.22 -29.71
CA LYS A 28 11.32 -14.36 -28.81
C LYS A 28 11.87 -13.11 -29.50
N VAL A 29 12.08 -13.15 -30.81
CA VAL A 29 12.58 -12.00 -31.60
C VAL A 29 11.44 -11.07 -32.01
N LEU A 30 10.27 -11.62 -32.35
CA LEU A 30 9.13 -10.84 -32.85
C LEU A 30 8.21 -10.32 -31.74
N PHE A 31 8.16 -10.99 -30.59
CA PHE A 31 7.20 -10.68 -29.53
C PHE A 31 7.90 -10.53 -28.18
N ASP A 32 8.08 -9.28 -27.75
CA ASP A 32 8.49 -8.95 -26.38
C ASP A 32 7.25 -8.63 -25.55
N ILE A 33 6.60 -9.68 -25.02
CA ILE A 33 5.35 -9.55 -24.26
C ILE A 33 5.68 -9.49 -22.76
N PRO A 34 5.34 -8.40 -22.06
CA PRO A 34 5.65 -8.26 -20.65
C PRO A 34 4.70 -9.08 -19.77
N LYS A 35 5.07 -9.22 -18.49
CA LYS A 35 4.26 -9.95 -17.49
C LYS A 35 3.04 -9.15 -17.05
N LEU A 36 2.01 -9.85 -16.56
CA LEU A 36 0.79 -9.26 -15.98
C LEU A 36 1.09 -8.56 -14.64
N MET A 37 0.35 -7.49 -14.34
CA MET A 37 0.61 -6.62 -13.18
C MET A 37 -0.02 -7.08 -11.85
N MET A 38 -1.10 -7.86 -11.87
CA MET A 38 -1.96 -8.09 -10.68
C MET A 38 -1.58 -9.30 -9.81
N ASP A 39 -0.43 -9.94 -10.01
CA ASP A 39 -0.07 -11.16 -9.27
C ASP A 39 0.10 -10.95 -7.74
N LYS A 40 0.16 -9.71 -7.25
CA LYS A 40 0.47 -9.35 -5.85
C LYS A 40 -0.48 -8.33 -5.22
N ASP A 41 -1.70 -8.22 -5.72
CA ASP A 41 -2.65 -7.17 -5.29
C ASP A 41 -2.98 -7.21 -3.78
N ILE A 42 -3.10 -8.41 -3.23
CA ILE A 42 -3.30 -8.64 -1.78
C ILE A 42 -2.15 -8.06 -0.95
N GLU A 43 -0.91 -8.15 -1.44
CA GLU A 43 0.28 -7.65 -0.72
C GLU A 43 0.26 -6.12 -0.64
N PHE A 44 -0.34 -5.43 -1.62
CA PHE A 44 -0.43 -3.97 -1.60
C PHE A 44 -1.44 -3.47 -0.59
N TYR A 45 -2.57 -4.17 -0.45
CA TYR A 45 -3.67 -3.74 0.41
C TYR A 45 -3.55 -4.18 1.88
N GLN A 46 -2.77 -5.24 2.15
CA GLN A 46 -2.54 -5.74 3.52
C GLN A 46 -2.16 -4.67 4.56
N PRO A 47 -1.18 -3.77 4.33
CA PRO A 47 -0.82 -2.75 5.33
C PRO A 47 -1.99 -1.80 5.65
N LYS A 48 -2.86 -1.53 4.67
CA LYS A 48 -4.07 -0.73 4.88
C LYS A 48 -5.05 -1.40 5.84
N SER A 49 -5.29 -2.69 5.65
CA SER A 49 -6.17 -3.47 6.53
C SER A 49 -5.71 -3.47 7.99
N GLU A 50 -4.40 -3.52 8.23
CA GLU A 50 -3.83 -3.45 9.58
C GLU A 50 -4.08 -2.07 10.22
N LEU A 51 -3.82 -0.99 9.47
CA LEU A 51 -4.08 0.37 9.94
C LEU A 51 -5.56 0.62 10.25
N GLU A 52 -6.48 0.14 9.39
CA GLU A 52 -7.92 0.25 9.61
C GLU A 52 -8.38 -0.48 10.88
N SER A 53 -7.82 -1.67 11.13
CA SER A 53 -8.12 -2.44 12.35
C SER A 53 -7.69 -1.66 13.58
N ASN A 54 -6.44 -1.18 13.61
CA ASN A 54 -5.91 -0.44 14.76
C ASN A 54 -6.63 0.90 14.97
N LEU A 55 -7.00 1.59 13.87
CA LEU A 55 -7.77 2.83 13.95
C LEU A 55 -9.17 2.56 14.53
N ARG A 56 -9.80 1.44 14.15
CA ARG A 56 -11.09 1.03 14.70
C ARG A 56 -10.97 0.69 16.19
N GLU A 57 -9.96 -0.05 16.59
CA GLU A 57 -9.69 -0.39 17.99
C GLU A 57 -9.45 0.87 18.82
N MET A 58 -8.67 1.81 18.32
CA MET A 58 -8.45 3.10 18.99
C MET A 58 -9.75 3.90 19.15
N ASN A 59 -10.60 3.95 18.12
CA ASN A 59 -11.91 4.60 18.21
C ASN A 59 -12.79 3.94 19.27
N LEU A 60 -12.83 2.61 19.31
CA LEU A 60 -13.54 1.87 20.35
C LEU A 60 -12.97 2.17 21.74
N TYR A 61 -11.64 2.18 21.90
CA TYR A 61 -10.99 2.50 23.16
C TYR A 61 -11.35 3.91 23.66
N ILE A 62 -11.33 4.92 22.79
CA ILE A 62 -11.75 6.30 23.11
C ILE A 62 -13.20 6.33 23.63
N HIS A 63 -14.10 5.62 22.97
CA HIS A 63 -15.53 5.62 23.30
C HIS A 63 -15.86 4.78 24.53
N GLU A 64 -15.40 3.53 24.59
CA GLU A 64 -15.70 2.58 25.68
C GLU A 64 -15.11 3.03 27.01
N LYS A 65 -13.89 3.57 27.02
CA LYS A 65 -13.27 4.10 28.24
C LYS A 65 -13.76 5.50 28.60
N ASN A 66 -14.64 6.08 27.77
CA ASN A 66 -15.10 7.46 27.86
C ASN A 66 -13.92 8.43 28.07
N LEU A 67 -12.86 8.26 27.26
CA LEU A 67 -11.65 9.09 27.40
C LEU A 67 -11.96 10.56 27.20
N ILE A 68 -13.00 10.87 26.44
CA ILE A 68 -13.49 12.25 26.30
C ILE A 68 -13.86 12.83 27.66
N SER A 69 -14.49 12.10 28.58
CA SER A 69 -14.74 12.66 29.91
C SER A 69 -13.48 12.66 30.77
N LYS A 70 -12.65 11.62 30.67
CA LYS A 70 -11.49 11.41 31.56
C LYS A 70 -10.27 12.26 31.23
N LEU A 71 -10.04 12.55 29.95
CA LEU A 71 -8.88 13.27 29.45
C LEU A 71 -9.22 14.68 28.95
N SER A 72 -10.50 15.04 28.81
CA SER A 72 -10.87 16.35 28.31
C SER A 72 -10.42 17.46 29.25
N ILE A 73 -9.55 18.27 28.69
CA ILE A 73 -9.09 19.55 29.22
C ILE A 73 -10.18 20.63 29.17
N GLU A 74 -11.27 20.41 28.41
CA GLU A 74 -12.38 21.34 28.17
C GLU A 74 -13.55 21.16 29.16
N THR A 75 -13.69 19.98 29.79
CA THR A 75 -14.83 19.66 30.69
C THR A 75 -14.65 20.16 32.12
N GLY A 76 -13.44 20.61 32.49
CA GLY A 76 -13.18 21.22 33.81
C GLY A 76 -13.01 20.24 34.97
N GLU A 77 -13.22 18.93 34.79
CA GLU A 77 -12.86 17.90 35.76
C GLU A 77 -11.34 17.64 35.73
N LYS A 78 -10.58 18.48 36.41
CA LYS A 78 -9.10 18.42 36.43
C LYS A 78 -8.57 17.93 37.78
N THR A 79 -8.65 16.63 38.03
CA THR A 79 -7.64 16.01 38.92
C THR A 79 -6.64 15.29 38.04
N VAL A 80 -5.48 15.92 37.87
CA VAL A 80 -4.37 15.37 37.09
C VAL A 80 -3.55 14.47 38.02
N ASN A 81 -4.08 13.29 38.30
CA ASN A 81 -3.50 12.32 39.23
C ASN A 81 -2.71 11.22 38.47
N ASP A 82 -2.22 10.23 39.21
CA ASP A 82 -1.49 9.10 38.63
C ASP A 82 -2.34 8.26 37.66
N GLU A 83 -3.64 8.13 37.92
CA GLU A 83 -4.59 7.43 37.04
C GLU A 83 -4.74 8.16 35.71
N TYR A 84 -4.91 9.48 35.74
CA TYR A 84 -4.97 10.33 34.55
C TYR A 84 -3.70 10.13 33.70
N MET A 85 -2.53 10.18 34.33
CA MET A 85 -1.25 9.98 33.64
C MET A 85 -1.09 8.57 33.07
N ALA A 86 -1.67 7.54 33.71
CA ALA A 86 -1.69 6.18 33.17
C ALA A 86 -2.57 6.06 31.91
N ILE A 87 -3.77 6.63 31.95
CA ILE A 87 -4.69 6.63 30.80
C ILE A 87 -4.09 7.41 29.63
N LEU A 88 -3.46 8.56 29.91
CA LEU A 88 -2.80 9.38 28.90
C LEU A 88 -1.62 8.66 28.24
N ARG A 89 -0.86 7.84 28.98
CA ARG A 89 0.22 6.99 28.44
C ARG A 89 -0.32 5.98 27.44
N GLU A 90 -1.37 5.27 27.80
CA GLU A 90 -1.99 4.25 26.94
C GLU A 90 -2.53 4.88 25.65
N TYR A 91 -3.21 6.02 25.75
CA TYR A 91 -3.66 6.79 24.58
C TYR A 91 -2.50 7.18 23.65
N HIS A 92 -1.42 7.77 24.18
CA HIS A 92 -0.26 8.15 23.37
C HIS A 92 0.45 6.94 22.74
N SER A 93 0.49 5.81 23.43
CA SER A 93 1.04 4.56 22.89
C SER A 93 0.27 4.09 21.66
N GLN A 94 -1.07 4.07 21.73
CA GLN A 94 -1.91 3.68 20.60
C GLN A 94 -1.78 4.67 19.43
N MET A 95 -1.72 5.98 19.71
CA MET A 95 -1.46 6.99 18.69
C MET A 95 -0.12 6.75 17.99
N LEU A 96 0.97 6.55 18.75
CA LEU A 96 2.28 6.27 18.20
C LEU A 96 2.25 5.05 17.27
N GLU A 97 1.57 3.98 17.67
CA GLU A 97 1.40 2.79 16.86
C GLU A 97 0.75 3.09 15.51
N LEU A 98 -0.36 3.85 15.48
CA LEU A 98 -1.03 4.24 14.23
C LEU A 98 -0.09 5.02 13.29
N TYR A 99 0.60 6.04 13.80
CA TYR A 99 1.49 6.85 12.97
C TYR A 99 2.74 6.09 12.52
N ASN A 100 3.24 5.15 13.32
CA ASN A 100 4.34 4.27 12.94
C ASN A 100 3.93 3.32 11.81
N ILE A 101 2.70 2.81 11.83
CA ILE A 101 2.15 1.98 10.75
C ILE A 101 2.04 2.79 9.45
N ILE A 102 1.47 4.00 9.51
CA ILE A 102 1.38 4.90 8.33
C ILE A 102 2.77 5.17 7.73
N SER A 103 3.75 5.42 8.60
CA SER A 103 5.14 5.73 8.21
C SER A 103 5.96 4.48 7.89
N SER A 104 5.34 3.30 7.91
CA SER A 104 6.04 2.04 7.73
C SER A 104 6.49 1.84 6.29
N LYS A 105 7.62 1.15 6.13
CA LYS A 105 8.15 0.77 4.81
C LYS A 105 7.12 0.03 3.93
N PRO A 106 6.32 -0.93 4.44
CA PRO A 106 5.28 -1.58 3.64
C PRO A 106 4.29 -0.61 3.00
N PHE A 107 3.78 0.38 3.75
CA PHE A 107 2.86 1.37 3.22
C PHE A 107 3.49 2.21 2.09
N LEU A 108 4.69 2.74 2.34
CA LEU A 108 5.40 3.56 1.36
C LEU A 108 5.72 2.77 0.09
N MET A 109 6.16 1.51 0.23
CA MET A 109 6.43 0.63 -0.92
C MET A 109 5.16 0.29 -1.70
N SER A 110 4.02 0.08 -1.05
CA SER A 110 2.74 -0.17 -1.73
C SER A 110 2.32 1.05 -2.55
N ILE A 111 2.40 2.25 -1.98
CA ILE A 111 2.08 3.51 -2.66
C ILE A 111 2.99 3.71 -3.87
N GLU A 112 4.31 3.55 -3.68
CA GLU A 112 5.31 3.69 -4.74
C GLU A 112 5.06 2.69 -5.88
N LYS A 113 4.84 1.41 -5.57
CA LYS A 113 4.59 0.37 -6.58
C LYS A 113 3.30 0.60 -7.34
N MET A 114 2.21 0.97 -6.66
CA MET A 114 0.94 1.30 -7.33
C MET A 114 1.13 2.48 -8.28
N SER A 115 1.80 3.54 -7.84
CA SER A 115 2.13 4.71 -8.66
C SER A 115 2.99 4.35 -9.89
N ASN A 116 4.05 3.56 -9.68
CA ASN A 116 4.92 3.10 -10.76
C ASN A 116 4.18 2.21 -11.77
N ASN A 117 3.32 1.30 -11.28
CA ASN A 117 2.52 0.43 -12.15
C ASN A 117 1.51 1.22 -12.99
N ILE A 118 0.93 2.30 -12.45
CA ILE A 118 0.10 3.23 -13.24
C ILE A 118 0.95 3.83 -14.37
N GLY A 119 2.16 4.32 -14.08
CA GLY A 119 3.08 4.86 -15.08
C GLY A 119 3.46 3.84 -16.16
N ILE A 120 3.78 2.60 -15.77
CA ILE A 120 4.10 1.51 -16.71
C ILE A 120 2.89 1.18 -17.59
N SER A 121 1.68 1.15 -17.02
CA SER A 121 0.45 0.85 -17.77
C SER A 121 0.19 1.91 -18.84
N VAL A 122 0.25 3.19 -18.47
CA VAL A 122 0.07 4.32 -19.40
C VAL A 122 1.15 4.29 -20.48
N GLY A 123 2.41 4.05 -20.11
CA GLY A 123 3.53 3.97 -21.05
C GLY A 123 3.42 2.81 -22.04
N TYR A 124 3.02 1.62 -21.58
CA TYR A 124 2.91 0.43 -22.43
C TYR A 124 1.69 0.49 -23.35
N THR A 125 0.54 0.93 -22.84
CA THR A 125 -0.69 1.05 -23.63
C THR A 125 -0.70 2.29 -24.54
N ASN A 126 0.24 3.23 -24.35
CA ASN A 126 0.24 4.56 -24.97
C ASN A 126 -1.11 5.29 -24.82
N SER A 127 -1.81 5.03 -23.72
CA SER A 127 -3.18 5.48 -23.49
C SER A 127 -3.37 5.87 -22.03
N GLU A 128 -3.87 7.09 -21.83
CA GLU A 128 -4.31 7.55 -20.52
C GLU A 128 -5.77 7.12 -20.22
N GLN A 129 -6.42 6.33 -21.06
CA GLN A 129 -7.85 6.00 -20.90
C GLN A 129 -8.17 5.38 -19.54
N CYS A 130 -7.26 4.61 -18.94
CA CYS A 130 -7.45 4.07 -17.59
C CYS A 130 -7.59 5.16 -16.51
N LEU A 131 -7.10 6.38 -16.78
CA LEU A 131 -7.20 7.55 -15.93
C LEU A 131 -8.48 8.37 -16.17
N PHE A 132 -9.21 8.23 -17.29
CA PHE A 132 -10.35 9.11 -17.62
C PHE A 132 -11.74 8.57 -17.23
N ILE A 133 -11.84 7.33 -16.74
CA ILE A 133 -13.12 6.70 -16.45
C ILE A 133 -13.69 7.20 -15.10
N ASN A 134 -14.90 7.78 -15.11
CA ASN A 134 -15.62 8.24 -13.91
C ASN A 134 -14.84 9.30 -13.10
N ASN A 135 -14.42 10.41 -13.72
CA ASN A 135 -13.69 11.53 -13.09
C ASN A 135 -12.32 11.16 -12.46
N SER A 136 -11.78 9.97 -12.70
CA SER A 136 -10.53 9.50 -12.09
C SER A 136 -9.30 10.34 -12.43
N LYS A 137 -9.30 11.14 -13.50
CA LYS A 137 -8.13 11.95 -13.88
C LYS A 137 -7.97 13.13 -12.92
N GLU A 138 -9.08 13.74 -12.55
CA GLU A 138 -9.08 14.80 -11.56
C GLU A 138 -8.67 14.25 -10.19
N ILE A 139 -9.19 13.07 -9.82
CA ILE A 139 -8.79 12.36 -8.59
C ILE A 139 -7.30 12.04 -8.60
N TYR A 140 -6.77 11.49 -9.70
CA TYR A 140 -5.35 11.19 -9.85
C TYR A 140 -4.48 12.45 -9.74
N ASN A 141 -4.84 13.52 -10.44
CA ASN A 141 -4.12 14.80 -10.36
C ASN A 141 -4.11 15.34 -8.93
N ARG A 142 -5.25 15.26 -8.23
CA ARG A 142 -5.39 15.67 -6.84
C ARG A 142 -4.55 14.80 -5.90
N LEU A 143 -4.54 13.48 -6.12
CA LEU A 143 -3.68 12.55 -5.37
C LEU A 143 -2.20 12.88 -5.54
N VAL A 144 -1.74 13.10 -6.77
CA VAL A 144 -0.33 13.44 -7.05
C VAL A 144 0.08 14.73 -6.35
N GLN A 145 -0.83 15.71 -6.23
CA GLN A 145 -0.54 16.99 -5.57
C GLN A 145 -0.60 16.91 -4.04
N GLU A 146 -1.62 16.26 -3.49
CA GLU A 146 -1.96 16.38 -2.07
C GLU A 146 -1.45 15.20 -1.23
N TYR A 147 -1.33 14.00 -1.81
CA TYR A 147 -0.98 12.80 -1.05
C TYR A 147 0.46 12.82 -0.52
N PRO A 148 1.48 13.25 -1.29
CA PRO A 148 2.85 13.35 -0.78
C PRO A 148 2.97 14.29 0.43
N SER A 149 2.30 15.44 0.38
CA SER A 149 2.30 16.41 1.49
C SER A 149 1.63 15.83 2.73
N LEU A 150 0.54 15.08 2.57
CA LEU A 150 -0.11 14.39 3.69
C LEU A 150 0.80 13.32 4.29
N ILE A 151 1.48 12.51 3.47
CA ILE A 151 2.43 11.49 3.94
C ILE A 151 3.56 12.15 4.74
N GLU A 152 4.16 13.22 4.21
CA GLU A 152 5.21 13.96 4.88
C GLU A 152 4.72 14.50 6.23
N LYS A 153 3.56 15.15 6.25
CA LYS A 153 2.94 15.67 7.48
C LYS A 153 2.72 14.57 8.52
N LEU A 154 2.20 13.41 8.12
CA LEU A 154 1.96 12.27 9.02
C LEU A 154 3.28 11.67 9.53
N SER A 155 4.31 11.62 8.68
CA SER A 155 5.63 11.06 9.04
C SER A 155 6.40 11.87 10.08
N GLN A 156 6.08 13.16 10.24
CA GLN A 156 6.71 14.05 11.22
C GLN A 156 6.03 13.97 12.61
N ARG A 157 4.83 13.38 12.71
CA ARG A 157 4.07 13.32 13.97
C ARG A 157 4.66 12.42 15.05
N PRO A 158 5.22 11.22 14.74
CA PRO A 158 5.78 10.33 15.76
C PRO A 158 6.75 11.00 16.73
N ASP A 159 7.64 11.88 16.24
CA ASP A 159 8.63 12.54 17.09
C ASP A 159 7.99 13.49 18.11
N ALA A 160 6.96 14.23 17.70
CA ALA A 160 6.23 15.12 18.60
C ALA A 160 5.49 14.32 19.69
N ILE A 161 4.82 13.25 19.30
CA ILE A 161 4.07 12.38 20.21
C ILE A 161 5.05 11.66 21.16
N MET A 162 6.19 11.18 20.66
CA MET A 162 7.20 10.46 21.45
C MET A 162 7.81 11.35 22.54
N ARG A 163 8.10 12.62 22.25
CA ARG A 163 8.63 13.57 23.24
C ARG A 163 7.68 13.74 24.43
N ILE A 164 6.38 13.91 24.17
CA ILE A 164 5.39 13.98 25.25
C ILE A 164 5.25 12.63 25.96
N HIS A 165 5.21 11.53 25.20
CA HIS A 165 5.09 10.19 25.76
C HIS A 165 6.19 9.87 26.78
N GLN A 166 7.45 10.17 26.46
CA GLN A 166 8.60 10.00 27.35
C GLN A 166 8.49 10.86 28.62
N ARG A 167 7.99 12.09 28.49
CA ARG A 167 7.74 12.97 29.64
C ARG A 167 6.69 12.38 30.55
N ILE A 168 5.54 11.95 30.03
CA ILE A 168 4.48 11.33 30.83
C ILE A 168 5.00 10.08 31.57
N TYR A 169 5.83 9.26 30.93
CA TYR A 169 6.46 8.10 31.58
C TYR A 169 7.43 8.46 32.72
N SER A 170 8.05 9.64 32.63
CA SER A 170 9.07 10.11 33.58
C SER A 170 8.49 10.96 34.71
N VAL A 171 7.19 11.25 34.67
CA VAL A 171 6.50 12.01 35.73
C VAL A 171 6.62 11.27 37.06
N LYS A 172 7.16 11.96 38.08
CA LYS A 172 7.21 11.43 39.46
C LYS A 172 5.80 11.20 39.99
N PRO A 173 5.54 10.17 40.82
CA PRO A 173 4.23 9.92 41.42
C PRO A 173 3.65 11.14 42.15
N GLU A 174 2.32 11.19 42.29
CA GLU A 174 1.63 12.32 42.91
C GLU A 174 2.08 12.51 44.37
N LYS A 175 2.34 11.39 45.06
CA LYS A 175 2.84 11.36 46.43
C LYS A 175 4.21 10.72 46.49
N ASP A 176 5.07 11.25 47.36
CA ASP A 176 6.37 10.66 47.66
C ASP A 176 6.27 9.45 48.60
N GLU A 177 7.41 8.87 48.97
CA GLU A 177 7.49 7.69 49.84
C GLU A 177 6.93 7.95 51.25
N SER A 178 6.86 9.22 51.68
CA SER A 178 6.24 9.67 52.94
C SER A 178 4.74 9.93 52.82
N GLY A 179 4.18 9.89 51.61
CA GLY A 179 2.77 10.19 51.34
C GLY A 179 2.47 11.69 51.20
N GLU A 180 3.48 12.55 51.16
CA GLU A 180 3.35 13.99 50.91
C GLU A 180 3.30 14.29 49.40
N TYR A 181 2.69 15.42 49.02
CA TYR A 181 2.58 15.78 47.60
C TYR A 181 3.93 16.12 46.98
N ASN A 182 4.23 15.50 45.85
CA ASN A 182 5.44 15.77 45.09
C ASN A 182 5.29 17.03 44.23
N VAL A 183 5.89 18.14 44.67
CA VAL A 183 5.80 19.45 43.98
C VAL A 183 6.37 19.39 42.55
N ASP A 184 7.51 18.72 42.34
CA ASP A 184 8.11 18.56 41.01
C ASP A 184 7.18 17.77 40.09
N GLY A 185 6.63 16.66 40.60
CA GLY A 185 5.69 15.83 39.86
C GLY A 185 4.43 16.59 39.49
N MET A 186 3.88 17.40 40.40
CA MET A 186 2.69 18.18 40.12
C MET A 186 2.96 19.27 39.07
N THR A 187 4.13 19.91 39.14
CA THR A 187 4.54 20.94 38.17
C THR A 187 4.66 20.35 36.76
N GLU A 188 5.35 19.21 36.60
CA GLU A 188 5.51 18.55 35.31
C GLU A 188 4.16 18.11 34.72
N ARG A 189 3.23 17.61 35.57
CA ARG A 189 1.87 17.27 35.14
C ARG A 189 1.15 18.48 34.54
N VAL A 190 1.24 19.65 35.19
CA VAL A 190 0.61 20.89 34.69
C VAL A 190 1.24 21.33 33.36
N ASP A 191 2.56 21.25 33.24
CA ASP A 191 3.26 21.60 32.00
C ASP A 191 2.89 20.66 30.85
N ILE A 192 2.80 19.35 31.08
CA ILE A 192 2.30 18.39 30.08
C ILE A 192 0.90 18.80 29.63
N ILE A 193 -0.02 19.06 30.57
CA ILE A 193 -1.40 19.46 30.23
C ILE A 193 -1.42 20.75 29.40
N ARG A 194 -0.57 21.74 29.71
CA ARG A 194 -0.46 22.96 28.90
C ARG A 194 -0.08 22.63 27.47
N ASP A 195 0.94 21.80 27.27
CA ASP A 195 1.41 21.43 25.94
C ASP A 195 0.34 20.61 25.17
N LEU A 196 -0.44 19.78 25.86
CA LEU A 196 -1.60 19.08 25.29
C LEU A 196 -2.75 20.02 24.87
N MET A 197 -2.89 21.17 25.53
CA MET A 197 -3.88 22.19 25.14
C MET A 197 -3.45 22.93 23.86
N GLU A 198 -2.15 23.06 23.62
CA GLU A 198 -1.61 23.75 22.45
C GLU A 198 -1.67 22.90 21.19
N ASP A 199 -1.47 21.58 21.31
CA ASP A 199 -1.48 20.67 20.16
C ASP A 199 -2.75 19.78 20.16
N PRO A 200 -3.66 19.91 19.17
CA PRO A 200 -4.83 19.06 19.09
C PRO A 200 -4.47 17.57 18.93
N TYR A 201 -3.34 17.19 18.36
CA TYR A 201 -3.00 15.79 18.10
C TYR A 201 -2.54 15.02 19.33
N LEU A 202 -2.23 15.72 20.43
CA LEU A 202 -1.70 15.12 21.65
C LEU A 202 -2.81 14.88 22.70
N ALA A 203 -4.02 15.40 22.48
CA ALA A 203 -5.12 15.33 23.44
C ALA A 203 -6.41 14.73 22.86
N VAL A 204 -7.12 13.96 23.68
CA VAL A 204 -8.51 13.59 23.40
C VAL A 204 -9.40 14.81 23.69
N ARG A 205 -10.07 15.36 22.67
CA ARG A 205 -11.07 16.43 22.85
C ARG A 205 -12.40 15.99 22.28
N LYS A 206 -13.49 16.53 22.84
CA LYS A 206 -14.86 16.17 22.47
C LYS A 206 -15.16 16.40 20.98
N ASN A 207 -14.54 17.42 20.40
CA ASN A 207 -14.67 17.80 18.99
C ASN A 207 -13.40 17.54 18.18
N ASN A 208 -12.41 16.81 18.72
CA ASN A 208 -11.13 16.62 18.05
C ASN A 208 -11.23 15.57 16.94
N THR A 209 -11.89 15.95 15.84
CA THR A 209 -11.96 15.15 14.62
C THR A 209 -10.66 15.22 13.83
N GLU A 210 -9.85 16.27 13.98
CA GLU A 210 -8.73 16.58 13.09
C GLU A 210 -7.66 15.48 13.03
N ALA A 211 -7.20 14.97 14.19
CA ALA A 211 -6.15 13.96 14.26
C ALA A 211 -6.57 12.62 13.63
N LEU A 212 -7.79 12.17 13.90
CA LEU A 212 -8.34 10.94 13.32
C LEU A 212 -8.79 11.17 11.87
N GLN A 213 -9.19 12.40 11.51
CA GLN A 213 -9.60 12.78 10.17
C GLN A 213 -8.44 12.74 9.19
N GLU A 214 -7.22 13.10 9.60
CA GLU A 214 -6.04 12.99 8.72
C GLU A 214 -5.68 11.54 8.41
N ILE A 215 -5.78 10.64 9.40
CA ILE A 215 -5.57 9.20 9.18
C ILE A 215 -6.67 8.65 8.26
N ASN A 216 -7.93 9.05 8.46
CA ASN A 216 -9.02 8.70 7.56
C ASN A 216 -8.81 9.25 6.14
N GLN A 217 -8.34 10.49 5.99
CA GLN A 217 -8.01 11.07 4.69
C GLN A 217 -6.88 10.29 4.01
N PHE A 218 -5.87 9.86 4.78
CA PHE A 218 -4.80 9.02 4.27
C PHE A 218 -5.33 7.67 3.73
N LEU A 219 -6.22 7.01 4.48
CA LEU A 219 -6.86 5.76 4.07
C LEU A 219 -7.73 5.92 2.81
N VAL A 220 -8.53 7.00 2.74
CA VAL A 220 -9.35 7.29 1.56
C VAL A 220 -8.48 7.54 0.32
N ARG A 221 -7.40 8.32 0.46
CA ARG A 221 -6.46 8.56 -0.65
C ARG A 221 -5.74 7.28 -1.09
N PHE A 222 -5.46 6.38 -0.15
CA PHE A 222 -4.92 5.06 -0.47
C PHE A 222 -5.89 4.26 -1.33
N ASP A 223 -7.18 4.27 -0.99
CA ASP A 223 -8.23 3.60 -1.79
C ASP A 223 -8.37 4.20 -3.18
N ASP A 224 -8.35 5.53 -3.28
CA ASP A 224 -8.42 6.20 -4.57
C ASP A 224 -7.23 5.78 -5.46
N LEU A 225 -6.02 5.73 -4.89
CA LEU A 225 -4.81 5.26 -5.59
C LEU A 225 -4.94 3.79 -6.01
N HIS A 226 -5.40 2.92 -5.10
CA HIS A 226 -5.58 1.49 -5.37
C HIS A 226 -6.63 1.25 -6.47
N ALA A 227 -7.73 2.00 -6.46
CA ALA A 227 -8.77 1.91 -7.48
C ALA A 227 -8.25 2.33 -8.86
N ILE A 228 -7.45 3.41 -8.94
CA ILE A 228 -6.83 3.84 -10.20
C ILE A 228 -5.82 2.80 -10.67
N TYR A 229 -4.97 2.31 -9.78
CA TYR A 229 -4.01 1.25 -10.06
C TYR A 229 -4.69 0.01 -10.62
N THR A 230 -5.75 -0.48 -9.98
CA THR A 230 -6.48 -1.69 -10.39
C THR A 230 -7.01 -1.55 -11.82
N ARG A 231 -7.62 -0.40 -12.14
CA ARG A 231 -8.13 -0.13 -13.50
C ARG A 231 -7.01 -0.07 -14.54
N CYS A 232 -5.90 0.60 -14.22
CA CYS A 232 -4.76 0.68 -15.12
C CYS A 232 -4.09 -0.69 -15.28
N ALA A 233 -4.05 -1.52 -14.24
CA ALA A 233 -3.56 -2.89 -14.31
C ALA A 233 -4.48 -3.78 -15.17
N GLU A 234 -5.81 -3.66 -15.05
CA GLU A 234 -6.77 -4.35 -15.90
C GLU A 234 -6.63 -3.98 -17.37
N SER A 235 -6.52 -2.68 -17.67
CA SER A 235 -6.32 -2.16 -19.02
C SER A 235 -5.01 -2.69 -19.63
N TYR A 236 -3.92 -2.62 -18.87
CA TYR A 236 -2.62 -3.17 -19.28
C TYR A 236 -2.68 -4.69 -19.51
N ASN A 237 -3.27 -5.44 -18.56
CA ASN A 237 -3.39 -6.90 -18.66
C ASN A 237 -4.26 -7.32 -19.85
N SER A 238 -5.29 -6.54 -20.19
CA SER A 238 -6.11 -6.75 -21.39
C SER A 238 -5.26 -6.62 -22.65
N GLU A 239 -4.45 -5.57 -22.75
CA GLU A 239 -3.57 -5.33 -23.89
C GLU A 239 -2.49 -6.41 -24.03
N VAL A 240 -1.87 -6.82 -22.91
CA VAL A 240 -0.93 -7.94 -22.87
C VAL A 240 -1.57 -9.24 -23.34
N LYS A 241 -2.80 -9.54 -22.89
CA LYS A 241 -3.55 -10.73 -23.34
C LYS A 241 -3.88 -10.67 -24.82
N ASN A 242 -4.27 -9.50 -25.34
CA ASN A 242 -4.54 -9.30 -26.76
C ASN A 242 -3.27 -9.54 -27.59
N MET A 243 -2.12 -8.97 -27.19
CA MET A 243 -0.84 -9.23 -27.83
C MET A 243 -0.43 -10.69 -27.77
N THR A 244 -0.69 -11.37 -26.64
CA THR A 244 -0.44 -12.81 -26.50
C THR A 244 -1.28 -13.61 -27.49
N GLY A 245 -2.56 -13.26 -27.66
CA GLY A 245 -3.43 -13.86 -28.67
C GLY A 245 -2.95 -13.62 -30.10
N ILE A 246 -2.53 -12.38 -30.43
CA ILE A 246 -1.95 -12.05 -31.74
C ILE A 246 -0.68 -12.86 -31.99
N ARG A 247 0.21 -12.94 -31.01
CA ARG A 247 1.42 -13.78 -31.07
C ARG A 247 1.04 -15.21 -31.39
N ASP A 248 0.14 -15.83 -30.64
CA ASP A 248 -0.19 -17.23 -30.81
C ASP A 248 -0.76 -17.53 -32.21
N VAL A 249 -1.58 -16.62 -32.76
CA VAL A 249 -2.09 -16.71 -34.14
C VAL A 249 -0.98 -16.56 -35.18
N VAL A 250 -0.13 -15.54 -35.06
CA VAL A 250 0.98 -15.29 -35.99
C VAL A 250 2.00 -16.43 -35.94
N SER A 251 2.34 -16.88 -34.74
CA SER A 251 3.17 -18.05 -34.48
C SER A 251 2.63 -19.28 -35.19
N PHE A 252 1.33 -19.55 -35.08
CA PHE A 252 0.71 -20.67 -35.77
C PHE A 252 0.79 -20.56 -37.30
N LEU A 253 0.59 -19.36 -37.85
CA LEU A 253 0.74 -19.11 -39.30
C LEU A 253 2.18 -19.31 -39.77
N ILE A 254 3.17 -18.80 -39.02
CA ILE A 254 4.59 -18.99 -39.31
C ILE A 254 4.95 -20.48 -39.25
N PHE A 255 4.45 -21.21 -38.26
CA PHE A 255 4.63 -22.65 -38.14
C PHE A 255 4.10 -23.39 -39.38
N ILE A 256 2.90 -23.05 -39.88
CA ILE A 256 2.35 -23.63 -41.12
C ILE A 256 3.28 -23.33 -42.31
N VAL A 257 3.71 -22.08 -42.47
CA VAL A 257 4.60 -21.67 -43.58
C VAL A 257 5.94 -22.39 -43.52
N LEU A 258 6.57 -22.44 -42.34
CA LEU A 258 7.83 -23.17 -42.13
C LEU A 258 7.67 -24.66 -42.42
N THR A 259 6.57 -25.26 -41.96
CA THR A 259 6.24 -26.66 -42.24
C THR A 259 6.11 -26.87 -43.75
N LEU A 260 5.36 -26.05 -44.47
CA LEU A 260 5.22 -26.15 -45.93
C LEU A 260 6.56 -25.96 -46.65
N LEU A 261 7.36 -24.96 -46.28
CA LEU A 261 8.66 -24.68 -46.91
C LEU A 261 9.66 -25.82 -46.70
N ILE A 262 9.69 -26.39 -45.49
CA ILE A 262 10.58 -27.50 -45.15
C ILE A 262 10.10 -28.79 -45.83
N TYR A 263 8.79 -29.08 -45.78
CA TYR A 263 8.21 -30.31 -46.32
C TYR A 263 8.12 -30.29 -47.86
N ARG A 264 8.11 -29.11 -48.51
CA ARG A 264 8.22 -28.99 -49.98
C ARG A 264 9.49 -29.63 -50.53
N LYS A 265 10.59 -29.61 -49.78
CA LYS A 265 11.84 -30.31 -50.16
C LYS A 265 11.72 -31.83 -50.10
N GLU A 266 10.86 -32.38 -49.25
CA GLU A 266 10.61 -33.83 -49.16
C GLU A 266 9.48 -34.31 -50.08
N ILE A 267 8.50 -33.47 -50.45
CA ILE A 267 7.41 -33.80 -51.39
C ILE A 267 7.86 -33.76 -52.86
N ILE A 268 8.81 -32.88 -53.22
CA ILE A 268 9.28 -32.72 -54.60
C ILE A 268 10.44 -33.68 -54.96
N SER A 269 10.96 -34.43 -53.97
CA SER A 269 11.95 -35.51 -54.17
C SER A 269 11.29 -36.88 -54.21
#